data_AF-S3CAM7-F1
#
_entry.id   AF-S3CAM7-F1
#
_cell.length_a   1.000
_cell.length_b   1.000
_cell.length_c   1.000
_cell.angle_alpha   90.00
_cell.angle_beta   90.00
_cell.angle_gamma   90.00
#
_symmetry.space_group_name_H-M   'P 1'
#
loop_
_entity.id
_entity.type
_entity.pdbx_description
1 polymer ?
#
loop_
_entity_poly.entity_id
_entity_poly.type
_entity_poly.pdbx_seq_one_letter_code
_entity_poly.pdbx_strand_id
1 'polypeptide(L)'
;MATLATSQQWLNQSSLLLEARPETTRITCRYSVKPKAPRRVKKSESAEAKAATPAPAAAVGQNPRALLVLKTVDTSSGVCLKYKTNKAAEVSRLFSV
;
A
#
# COMPACT_ATOMS: atom_id res chain seq x y z
N MET A 1 10.94 16.27 6.81
CA MET A 1 9.81 15.50 6.22
C MET A 1 9.82 14.11 6.84
N ALA A 2 8.97 13.85 7.83
CA ALA A 2 9.03 12.60 8.59
C ALA A 2 8.36 11.48 7.80
N THR A 3 9.09 10.39 7.55
CA THR A 3 8.53 9.15 7.01
C THR A 3 8.17 8.22 8.15
N LEU A 4 6.88 7.93 8.30
CA LEU A 4 6.38 7.06 9.35
C LEU A 4 6.47 5.60 8.90
N ALA A 5 6.88 4.71 9.80
CA ALA A 5 7.01 3.28 9.52
C ALA A 5 5.67 2.53 9.56
N THR A 6 4.75 3.01 10.40
CA THR A 6 3.48 2.33 10.69
C THR A 6 2.30 3.10 10.11
N SER A 7 1.34 2.39 9.49
CA SER A 7 0.08 2.94 8.96
C SER A 7 -0.75 3.60 10.06
N GLN A 8 -0.87 2.95 11.21
CA GLN A 8 -1.62 3.43 12.38
C GLN A 8 -1.11 4.78 12.91
N GLN A 9 0.22 4.95 13.01
CA GLN A 9 0.79 6.23 13.45
C GLN A 9 0.49 7.35 12.46
N TRP A 10 0.55 7.07 11.16
CA TRP A 10 0.21 8.05 10.14
C TRP A 10 -1.27 8.45 10.20
N LEU A 11 -2.17 7.49 10.43
CA LEU A 11 -3.60 7.75 10.53
C LEU A 11 -3.92 8.60 11.77
N ASN A 12 -3.43 8.21 12.94
CA ASN A 12 -3.63 8.97 14.19
C ASN A 12 -3.10 10.40 14.08
N GLN A 13 -1.86 10.57 13.60
CA GLN A 13 -1.28 11.91 13.44
C GLN A 13 -2.01 12.74 12.40
N SER A 14 -2.48 12.12 11.30
CA SER A 14 -3.26 12.84 10.29
C SER A 14 -4.64 13.24 10.81
N SER A 15 -5.28 12.40 11.63
CA SER A 15 -6.54 12.74 12.31
C SER A 15 -6.37 13.95 13.22
N LEU A 16 -5.36 13.92 14.09
CA LEU A 16 -5.06 15.03 15.00
C LEU A 16 -4.80 16.35 14.26
N LEU A 17 -4.12 16.30 13.10
CA LEU A 17 -3.87 17.49 12.28
C LEU A 17 -5.16 18.02 11.63
N LEU A 18 -6.03 17.12 11.16
CA LEU A 18 -7.32 17.50 10.59
C LEU A 18 -8.27 18.07 11.65
N GLU A 19 -8.32 17.47 12.83
CA GLU A 19 -9.11 17.96 13.97
C GLU A 19 -8.63 19.33 14.45
N ALA A 20 -7.32 19.54 14.54
CA ALA A 20 -6.76 20.83 14.95
C ALA A 20 -7.00 21.92 13.90
N ARG A 21 -6.89 21.59 12.61
CA ARG A 21 -6.96 22.56 11.50
C ARG A 21 -7.55 21.93 10.24
N PRO A 22 -8.88 22.00 10.06
CA PRO A 22 -9.54 21.41 8.90
C PRO A 22 -9.25 22.16 7.59
N GLU A 23 -9.05 23.48 7.65
CA GLU A 23 -8.89 24.33 6.45
C GLU A 23 -7.48 24.28 5.83
N THR A 24 -6.44 24.08 6.66
CA THR A 24 -5.03 24.17 6.23
C THR A 24 -4.37 22.81 6.02
N THR A 25 -4.92 21.75 6.62
CA THR A 25 -4.39 20.39 6.50
C THR A 25 -4.89 19.74 5.21
N ARG A 26 -3.97 19.34 4.33
CA ARG A 26 -4.27 18.65 3.07
C ARG A 26 -3.63 17.27 3.04
N ILE A 27 -4.42 16.28 2.62
CA ILE A 27 -3.96 14.91 2.41
C ILE A 27 -3.89 14.64 0.91
N THR A 28 -2.75 14.12 0.46
CA THR A 28 -2.54 13.69 -0.92
C THR A 28 -2.25 12.20 -0.96
N CYS A 29 -2.98 11.49 -1.80
CA CYS A 29 -2.77 10.08 -2.09
C CYS A 29 -2.22 9.93 -3.50
N ARG A 30 -1.09 9.25 -3.65
CA ARG A 30 -0.56 8.86 -4.96
C ARG A 30 -0.43 7.35 -5.02
N TYR A 31 -1.19 6.76 -5.93
CA TYR A 31 -1.14 5.34 -6.23
C TYR A 31 -0.40 5.11 -7.54
N SER A 32 0.57 4.18 -7.53
CA SER A 32 1.34 3.83 -8.73
C SER A 32 1.38 2.33 -8.90
N VAL A 33 0.85 1.84 -10.01
CA VAL A 33 0.90 0.43 -10.40
C VAL A 33 1.97 0.27 -11.47
N LYS A 34 2.97 -0.58 -11.23
CA LYS A 34 3.93 -0.94 -12.27
C LYS A 34 3.43 -2.19 -13.02
N PRO A 35 3.20 -2.12 -14.35
CA PRO A 35 2.85 -3.29 -15.12
C PRO A 35 4.01 -4.29 -15.08
N LYS A 36 3.68 -5.57 -14.93
CA LYS A 36 4.66 -6.65 -14.91
C LYS A 36 5.20 -6.84 -16.33
N ALA A 37 6.52 -6.86 -16.50
CA ALA A 37 7.13 -7.21 -17.77
C ALA A 37 6.68 -8.62 -18.19
N PRO A 38 6.33 -8.85 -19.48
CA PRO A 38 5.88 -10.14 -19.94
C PRO A 38 6.98 -11.18 -19.73
N ARG A 39 6.69 -12.21 -18.93
CA ARG A 39 7.60 -13.33 -18.71
C ARG A 39 7.62 -14.16 -20.00
N ARG A 40 8.76 -14.17 -20.71
CA ARG A 40 8.99 -15.14 -21.80
C ARG A 40 8.83 -16.55 -21.21
N VAL A 41 7.77 -17.24 -21.62
CA VAL A 41 7.55 -18.66 -21.34
C VAL A 41 8.58 -19.46 -22.13
N LYS A 42 9.55 -20.04 -21.42
CA LYS A 42 10.38 -21.11 -21.99
C LYS A 42 9.59 -22.41 -21.76
N LYS A 43 9.08 -22.98 -22.85
CA LYS A 43 8.35 -24.25 -22.84
C LYS A 43 9.34 -25.38 -22.48
N SER A 44 9.04 -26.10 -21.41
CA SER A 44 9.64 -27.39 -21.09
C SER A 44 8.53 -28.31 -20.61
N GLU A 45 8.27 -29.32 -21.42
CA GLU A 45 7.29 -30.41 -21.22
C GLU A 45 7.82 -31.47 -20.22
N SER A 46 6.85 -32.20 -19.63
CA SER A 46 6.93 -33.48 -18.88
C SER A 46 7.29 -33.38 -17.37
N ALA A 47 6.58 -33.98 -16.39
CA ALA A 47 5.45 -34.92 -16.36
C ALA A 47 4.76 -34.94 -14.94
N GLU A 48 3.53 -35.49 -14.87
CA GLU A 48 2.63 -35.81 -13.71
C GLU A 48 3.33 -36.51 -12.50
N ALA A 49 2.84 -36.51 -11.24
CA ALA A 49 1.47 -36.82 -10.77
C ALA A 49 1.17 -36.43 -9.28
N LYS A 50 -0.15 -36.36 -9.01
CA LYS A 50 -0.92 -36.77 -7.80
C LYS A 50 -1.29 -35.76 -6.68
N ALA A 51 -2.54 -35.92 -6.23
CA ALA A 51 -3.45 -34.95 -5.62
C ALA A 51 -3.61 -35.01 -4.09
N ALA A 52 -3.96 -33.87 -3.46
CA ALA A 52 -4.89 -33.72 -2.31
C ALA A 52 -5.11 -32.23 -1.95
N THR A 53 -6.37 -31.81 -1.75
CA THR A 53 -6.86 -30.47 -1.32
C THR A 53 -7.33 -30.57 0.16
N PRO A 54 -7.53 -29.49 0.98
CA PRO A 54 -7.60 -28.06 0.67
C PRO A 54 -6.73 -27.08 1.53
N ALA A 55 -6.70 -25.83 1.05
CA ALA A 55 -6.15 -24.55 1.53
C ALA A 55 -6.15 -24.28 3.06
N PRO A 56 -5.28 -23.39 3.62
CA PRO A 56 -5.03 -22.05 3.08
C PRO A 56 -3.61 -21.48 3.29
N ALA A 57 -2.86 -21.24 2.22
CA ALA A 57 -1.83 -20.19 2.21
C ALA A 57 -1.28 -19.99 0.79
N ALA A 58 -1.23 -18.73 0.38
CA ALA A 58 -0.29 -18.22 -0.62
C ALA A 58 -0.46 -18.69 -2.09
N ALA A 59 -1.68 -18.62 -2.62
CA ALA A 59 -1.83 -18.28 -4.04
C ALA A 59 -1.66 -16.75 -4.21
N VAL A 60 -0.45 -16.23 -3.97
CA VAL A 60 -0.08 -14.88 -4.42
C VAL A 60 0.17 -14.99 -5.93
N GLY A 61 -0.92 -15.07 -6.68
CA GLY A 61 -0.90 -14.67 -8.09
C GLY A 61 -0.17 -13.34 -8.16
N GLN A 62 0.88 -13.29 -8.98
CA GLN A 62 1.84 -12.19 -9.05
C GLN A 62 1.15 -10.90 -9.50
N ASN A 63 0.38 -10.28 -8.60
CA ASN A 63 -0.29 -9.03 -8.81
C ASN A 63 0.77 -7.96 -9.06
N PRO A 64 0.51 -7.01 -9.98
CA PRO A 64 1.44 -5.94 -10.27
C PRO A 64 1.84 -5.26 -8.96
N ARG A 65 3.14 -5.08 -8.75
CA ARG A 65 3.65 -4.39 -7.55
C ARG A 65 3.14 -2.96 -7.58
N ALA A 66 2.18 -2.66 -6.72
CA ALA A 66 1.65 -1.33 -6.53
C ALA A 66 2.33 -0.65 -5.34
N LEU A 67 2.54 0.66 -5.47
CA LEU A 67 3.09 1.50 -4.43
C LEU A 67 2.06 2.58 -4.11
N LEU A 68 1.65 2.63 -2.84
CA LEU A 68 0.83 3.70 -2.29
C LEU A 68 1.73 4.68 -1.53
N VAL A 69 1.61 5.96 -1.84
CA VAL A 69 2.26 7.06 -1.10
C VAL A 69 1.18 7.99 -0.58
N LEU A 70 1.12 8.11 0.74
CA LEU A 70 0.27 9.05 1.44
C LEU A 70 1.13 10.19 1.98
N LYS A 71 0.66 11.43 1.81
CA LYS A 71 1.32 12.63 2.28
C LYS A 71 0.29 13.53 2.95
N THR A 72 0.56 13.93 4.19
CA THR A 72 -0.23 14.92 4.92
C THR A 72 0.64 16.16 5.04
N VAL A 73 0.11 17.30 4.61
CA VAL A 73 0.76 18.61 4.75
C VAL A 73 -0.15 19.54 5.50
N ASP A 74 0.39 20.22 6.50
CA ASP A 74 -0.24 21.41 7.06
C ASP A 74 0.60 22.62 6.67
N THR A 75 0.00 23.54 5.91
CA THR A 75 0.69 24.75 5.43
C THR A 75 0.91 25.78 6.54
N SER A 76 0.17 25.69 7.65
CA SER A 76 0.28 26.62 8.77
C SER A 76 1.41 26.26 9.74
N SER A 77 1.59 24.97 10.05
CA SER A 77 2.69 24.49 10.92
C SER A 77 3.96 24.06 10.17
N GLY A 78 3.89 23.87 8.85
CA GLY A 78 5.00 23.33 8.06
C GLY A 78 5.23 21.82 8.27
N VAL A 79 4.33 21.13 8.99
CA VAL A 79 4.44 19.69 9.25
C VAL A 79 4.11 18.91 7.98
N CYS A 80 5.02 17.99 7.61
CA CYS A 80 4.87 17.10 6.47
C CYS A 80 5.09 15.65 6.90
N LEU A 81 3.98 14.88 6.95
CA LEU A 81 3.99 13.44 7.24
C LEU A 81 3.93 12.66 5.93
N LYS A 82 4.70 11.59 5.83
CA LYS A 82 4.71 10.71 4.66
C LYS A 82 4.64 9.25 5.07
N TYR A 83 3.77 8.50 4.43
CA TYR A 83 3.67 7.05 4.57
C TYR A 83 3.77 6.39 3.20
N LYS A 84 4.49 5.27 3.12
CA LYS A 84 4.67 4.50 1.89
C LYS A 84 4.41 3.03 2.20
N THR A 85 3.57 2.39 1.40
CA THR A 85 3.35 0.95 1.50
C THR A 85 3.26 0.29 0.14
N ASN A 86 3.74 -0.95 0.09
CA ASN A 86 3.60 -1.88 -1.03
C ASN A 86 2.75 -3.10 -0.66
N LYS A 87 2.22 -3.16 0.57
CA LYS A 87 1.42 -4.27 1.07
C LYS A 87 -0.05 -4.00 0.80
N ALA A 88 -0.69 -4.83 -0.02
CA ALA A 88 -2.11 -4.68 -0.37
C ALA A 88 -3.03 -4.72 0.87
N ALA A 89 -2.72 -5.60 1.84
CA ALA A 89 -3.48 -5.68 3.10
C ALA A 89 -3.44 -4.38 3.92
N GLU A 90 -2.32 -3.64 3.88
CA GLU A 90 -2.22 -2.34 4.55
C GLU A 90 -3.06 -1.27 3.83
N VAL A 91 -3.15 -1.34 2.50
CA VAL A 91 -4.00 -0.43 1.72
C VAL A 91 -5.46 -0.62 2.12
N SER A 92 -5.97 -1.85 2.12
CA SER A 92 -7.35 -2.12 2.54
C SER A 92 -7.62 -1.64 3.97
N ARG A 93 -6.67 -1.84 4.90
CA ARG A 93 -6.80 -1.35 6.28
C ARG A 93 -6.81 0.18 6.40
N LEU A 94 -6.17 0.90 5.49
CA LEU A 94 -6.15 2.37 5.50
C LEU A 94 -7.46 3.00 5.01
N PHE A 95 -8.19 2.31 4.13
CA PHE A 95 -9.44 2.79 3.55
C PHE A 95 -10.70 2.15 4.15
N SER A 96 -10.54 1.00 4.82
CA SER A 96 -11.60 0.35 5.59
C SER A 96 -11.69 1.03 6.95
N VAL A 97 -12.36 2.18 6.97
CA VAL A 97 -12.96 2.74 8.19
C VAL A 97 -14.31 2.06 8.40
#